data_AF-A0A7Y2A7Z7-F1
#
_entry.id   AF-A0A7Y2A7Z7-F1
#
_cell.length_a   1.000
_cell.length_b   1.000
_cell.length_c   1.000
_cell.angle_alpha   90.00
_cell.angle_beta   90.00
_cell.angle_gamma   90.00
#
_symmetry.space_group_name_H-M   'P 1'
#
loop_
_entity.id
_entity.type
_entity.pdbx_description
1 polymer ?
#
loop_
_entity_poly.entity_id
_entity_poly.type
_entity_poly.pdbx_seq_one_letter_code
_entity_poly.pdbx_strand_id
1 'polypeptide(L)'
;MHNTHTTYTIEEAKRRVERYCVYQERCHLEIERKLREMRMIPIAVDEIIAHLIQHDFLNETRFAQAFARGKFSTKKWGKQRIVRELKQRHISAYNIKIALKEISDSDYTSTFYALAEKRWTQLTSEKNLQKKKKKFVDYMRYRGWESQKIWDVLADLQE
;
A
#
# COMPACT_ATOMS: atom_id res chain seq x y z
N MET A 1 9.07 22.25 -32.18
CA MET A 1 9.03 22.45 -30.71
C MET A 1 10.30 21.85 -30.15
N HIS A 2 11.25 22.66 -29.68
CA HIS A 2 12.44 22.14 -28.99
C HIS A 2 12.00 21.63 -27.62
N ASN A 3 11.95 20.32 -27.45
CA ASN A 3 11.71 19.72 -26.15
C ASN A 3 13.01 19.82 -25.34
N THR A 4 13.15 20.90 -24.57
CA THR A 4 14.30 21.10 -23.68
C THR A 4 14.17 20.13 -22.52
N HIS A 5 14.75 18.95 -22.69
CA HIS A 5 14.78 17.96 -21.64
C HIS A 5 15.72 18.38 -20.53
N THR A 6 15.23 18.37 -19.29
CA THR A 6 16.07 18.58 -18.11
C THR A 6 17.00 17.38 -17.96
N THR A 7 18.30 17.63 -18.08
CA THR A 7 19.34 16.66 -17.74
C THR A 7 19.73 16.83 -16.28
N TYR A 8 20.17 15.74 -15.65
CA TYR A 8 20.62 15.74 -14.27
C TYR A 8 22.02 15.16 -14.22
N THR A 9 22.90 15.81 -13.47
CA THR A 9 24.12 15.16 -12.98
C THR A 9 23.75 14.09 -11.94
N ILE A 10 24.66 13.16 -11.68
CA ILE A 10 24.48 12.13 -10.66
C ILE A 10 24.21 12.77 -9.29
N GLU A 11 24.95 13.82 -8.93
CA GLU A 11 24.78 14.50 -7.63
C GLU A 11 23.45 15.26 -7.51
N GLU A 12 22.97 15.89 -8.58
CA GLU A 12 21.64 16.50 -8.57
C GLU A 12 20.55 15.44 -8.43
N ALA A 13 20.73 14.29 -9.10
CA ALA A 13 19.80 13.17 -9.00
C ALA A 13 19.77 12.56 -7.60
N LYS A 14 20.94 12.32 -6.97
CA LYS A 14 21.06 11.87 -5.57
C LYS A 14 20.28 12.79 -4.64
N ARG A 15 20.60 14.08 -4.63
CA ARG A 15 19.93 15.08 -3.76
C ARG A 15 18.42 15.14 -3.97
N ARG A 16 17.96 14.97 -5.21
CA ARG A 16 16.53 14.99 -5.53
C ARG A 16 15.81 13.75 -4.99
N VAL A 17 16.43 12.58 -5.13
CA VAL A 17 15.84 11.32 -4.68
C VAL A 17 15.95 11.16 -3.16
N GLU A 18 17.00 11.65 -2.53
CA GLU A 18 17.09 11.77 -1.06
C GLU A 18 15.89 12.54 -0.50
N ARG A 19 15.62 13.75 -1.03
CA ARG A 19 14.43 14.52 -0.63
C ARG A 19 13.12 13.77 -0.86
N TYR A 20 13.05 12.97 -1.92
CA TYR A 20 11.88 12.16 -2.24
C TYR A 20 11.66 11.02 -1.24
N CYS A 21 12.73 10.43 -0.71
CA CYS A 21 12.71 9.44 0.37
C CYS A 21 12.43 10.07 1.74
N VAL A 22 12.99 11.25 2.03
CA VAL A 22 12.75 11.97 3.29
C VAL A 22 11.28 12.37 3.43
N TYR A 23 10.64 12.77 2.33
CA TYR A 23 9.21 13.12 2.36
C TYR A 23 8.30 11.94 2.69
N GLN A 24 8.64 10.74 2.20
CA GLN A 24 7.88 9.53 2.43
C GLN A 24 8.74 8.31 2.07
N GLU A 25 8.61 7.24 2.86
CA GLU A 25 9.17 5.93 2.53
C GLU A 25 8.89 5.52 1.08
N ARG A 26 9.93 5.02 0.42
CA ARG A 26 9.90 4.51 -0.96
C ARG A 26 10.40 3.08 -1.00
N CYS A 27 9.89 2.30 -1.95
CA CYS A 27 10.47 1.01 -2.28
C CYS A 27 11.41 1.11 -3.47
N HIS A 28 12.22 0.08 -3.67
CA HIS A 28 13.20 -0.02 -4.75
C HIS A 28 12.57 0.28 -6.13
N LEU A 29 11.43 -0.35 -6.44
CA LEU A 29 10.69 -0.14 -7.70
C LEU A 29 10.28 1.33 -7.92
N GLU A 30 9.90 2.04 -6.86
CA GLU A 30 9.52 3.46 -6.97
C GLU A 30 10.73 4.35 -7.26
N ILE A 31 11.88 4.04 -6.66
CA ILE A 31 13.14 4.76 -6.89
C ILE A 31 13.68 4.51 -8.30
N GLU A 32 13.72 3.25 -8.74
CA GLU A 32 14.12 2.90 -10.10
C GLU A 32 13.26 3.62 -11.15
N ARG A 33 11.93 3.57 -10.98
CA ARG A 33 11.01 4.28 -11.87
C ARG A 33 11.30 5.78 -11.87
N LYS A 34 11.54 6.36 -10.70
CA LYS A 34 11.82 7.80 -10.58
C LYS A 34 13.11 8.20 -11.30
N LEU A 35 14.17 7.41 -11.16
CA LEU A 35 15.45 7.67 -11.82
C LEU A 35 15.36 7.46 -13.34
N ARG A 36 14.56 6.49 -13.80
CA ARG A 36 14.26 6.30 -15.24
C ARG A 36 13.45 7.46 -15.82
N GLU A 37 12.47 7.99 -15.08
CA GLU A 37 11.75 9.22 -15.47
C GLU A 37 12.71 10.42 -15.58
N MET A 38 13.76 10.45 -14.75
CA MET A 38 14.84 11.43 -14.82
C MET A 38 15.87 11.13 -15.93
N ARG A 39 15.65 10.08 -16.72
CA ARG A 39 16.52 9.64 -17.83
C ARG A 39 17.95 9.30 -17.42
N MET A 40 18.14 8.86 -16.19
CA MET A 40 19.44 8.36 -15.75
C MET A 40 19.79 7.05 -16.46
N ILE A 41 21.05 6.90 -16.87
CA ILE A 41 21.55 5.65 -17.46
C ILE A 41 21.65 4.55 -16.38
N PRO A 42 21.58 3.25 -16.75
CA PRO A 42 21.54 2.16 -15.78
C PRO A 42 22.66 2.19 -14.73
N ILE A 43 23.90 2.44 -15.15
CA ILE A 43 25.05 2.53 -14.24
C ILE A 43 24.86 3.62 -13.17
N ALA A 44 24.31 4.78 -13.56
CA ALA A 44 24.02 5.85 -12.62
C ALA A 44 22.83 5.52 -11.70
N VAL A 45 21.84 4.78 -12.20
CA VAL A 45 20.72 4.29 -11.37
C VAL A 45 21.24 3.40 -10.25
N ASP A 46 22.09 2.43 -10.59
CA ASP A 46 22.68 1.49 -9.64
C ASP A 46 23.54 2.20 -8.59
N GLU A 47 24.39 3.16 -9.02
CA GLU A 47 25.20 3.98 -8.11
C GLU A 47 24.33 4.76 -7.12
N ILE A 48 23.26 5.40 -7.60
CA ILE A 48 22.36 6.20 -6.76
C ILE A 48 21.60 5.30 -5.78
N ILE A 49 21.12 4.14 -6.22
CA ILE A 49 20.42 3.20 -5.34
C ILE A 49 21.36 2.68 -4.25
N ALA A 50 22.60 2.32 -4.60
CA ALA A 50 23.60 1.89 -3.63
C ALA A 50 23.85 2.97 -2.57
N HIS A 51 24.00 4.23 -2.99
CA HIS A 51 24.12 5.39 -2.09
C HIS A 51 22.91 5.51 -1.15
N LEU A 52 21.69 5.44 -1.69
CA LEU A 52 20.47 5.56 -0.87
C LEU A 52 20.34 4.44 0.15
N ILE A 53 20.77 3.22 -0.17
CA ILE A 53 20.77 2.09 0.78
C ILE A 53 21.87 2.31 1.84
N GLN A 54 23.09 2.65 1.42
CA GLN A 54 24.24 2.87 2.31
C GLN A 54 23.96 3.97 3.35
N HIS A 55 23.24 5.02 2.95
CA HIS A 55 22.86 6.13 3.82
C HIS A 55 21.47 5.98 4.44
N ASP A 56 20.86 4.79 4.37
CA ASP A 56 19.55 4.43 4.94
C ASP A 56 18.37 5.32 4.50
N PHE A 57 18.48 5.99 3.34
CA PHE A 57 17.34 6.65 2.69
C PHE A 57 16.37 5.63 2.07
N LEU A 58 16.87 4.49 1.59
CA LEU A 58 16.07 3.44 0.97
C LEU A 58 16.13 2.16 1.80
N ASN A 59 15.00 1.83 2.44
CA ASN A 59 14.89 0.66 3.31
C ASN A 59 13.55 -0.06 3.07
N GLU A 60 13.59 -1.24 2.44
CA GLU A 60 12.38 -1.97 2.06
C GLU A 60 11.55 -2.45 3.26
N THR A 61 12.21 -2.80 4.36
CA THR A 61 11.53 -3.23 5.59
C THR A 61 10.72 -2.07 6.16
N ARG A 62 11.37 -0.90 6.30
CA ARG A 62 10.75 0.34 6.78
C ARG A 62 9.58 0.76 5.89
N PHE A 63 9.76 0.70 4.56
CA PHE A 63 8.69 0.93 3.61
C PHE A 63 7.51 -0.02 3.80
N ALA A 64 7.75 -1.34 3.87
CA ALA A 64 6.68 -2.32 3.96
C ALA A 64 5.85 -2.14 5.24
N GLN A 65 6.50 -1.90 6.38
CA GLN A 65 5.83 -1.61 7.66
C GLN A 65 5.00 -0.33 7.59
N ALA A 66 5.59 0.78 7.13
CA ALA A 66 4.88 2.05 6.98
C ALA A 66 3.69 1.94 6.02
N PHE A 67 3.86 1.20 4.93
CA PHE A 67 2.81 0.92 3.96
C PHE A 67 1.66 0.15 4.58
N ALA A 68 1.93 -0.95 5.28
CA ALA A 68 0.90 -1.76 5.92
C ALA A 68 0.12 -0.95 6.97
N ARG A 69 0.82 -0.26 7.89
CA ARG A 69 0.21 0.63 8.88
C ARG A 69 -0.67 1.68 8.23
N GLY A 70 -0.15 2.43 7.25
CA GLY A 70 -0.87 3.53 6.61
C GLY A 70 -2.07 3.08 5.79
N LYS A 71 -1.99 1.95 5.09
CA LYS A 71 -3.14 1.40 4.34
C LYS A 71 -4.21 0.85 5.28
N PHE A 72 -3.81 0.22 6.37
CA PHE A 72 -4.73 -0.26 7.38
C PHE A 72 -5.43 0.91 8.10
N SER A 73 -4.68 1.87 8.64
CA SER A 73 -5.24 2.97 9.45
C SER A 73 -6.11 3.92 8.63
N THR A 74 -5.65 4.34 7.44
CA THR A 74 -6.30 5.38 6.64
C THR A 74 -7.30 4.81 5.63
N LYS A 75 -7.00 3.65 5.01
CA LYS A 75 -7.84 3.07 3.95
C LYS A 75 -8.65 1.85 4.41
N LYS A 76 -8.45 1.38 5.65
CA LYS A 76 -9.12 0.20 6.22
C LYS A 76 -9.01 -1.02 5.30
N TRP A 77 -7.82 -1.22 4.75
CA TRP A 77 -7.52 -2.39 3.93
C TRP A 77 -7.29 -3.61 4.80
N GLY A 78 -7.85 -4.75 4.39
CA GLY A 78 -7.56 -6.04 4.99
C GLY A 78 -6.17 -6.55 4.61
N LYS A 79 -5.66 -7.53 5.37
CA LYS A 79 -4.31 -8.09 5.19
C LYS A 79 -4.10 -8.61 3.77
N GLN A 80 -5.10 -9.22 3.13
CA GLN A 80 -4.97 -9.78 1.78
C GLN A 80 -4.64 -8.72 0.72
N ARG A 81 -5.27 -7.53 0.80
CA ARG A 81 -4.98 -6.45 -0.15
C ARG A 81 -3.61 -5.85 0.09
N ILE A 82 -3.22 -5.66 1.36
CA ILE A 82 -1.88 -5.18 1.70
C ILE A 82 -0.81 -6.11 1.14
N VAL A 83 -0.97 -7.42 1.32
CA VAL A 83 -0.06 -8.43 0.74
C VAL A 83 0.02 -8.32 -0.77
N ARG A 84 -1.12 -8.27 -1.47
CA ARG A 84 -1.15 -8.18 -2.93
C ARG A 84 -0.41 -6.94 -3.44
N GLU A 85 -0.62 -5.81 -2.80
CA GLU A 85 -0.03 -4.52 -3.18
C GLU A 85 1.47 -4.46 -2.91
N LEU A 86 1.93 -5.07 -1.82
CA LEU A 86 3.37 -5.22 -1.54
C LEU A 86 4.03 -6.18 -2.54
N LYS A 87 3.37 -7.30 -2.89
CA LYS A 87 3.86 -8.22 -3.92
C LYS A 87 3.98 -7.56 -5.30
N GLN A 88 3.00 -6.75 -5.69
CA GLN A 88 3.04 -5.97 -6.94
C GLN A 88 4.19 -4.95 -6.98
N ARG A 89 4.75 -4.60 -5.82
CA ARG A 89 5.92 -3.71 -5.68
C ARG A 89 7.23 -4.50 -5.51
N HIS A 90 7.20 -5.81 -5.74
CA HIS A 90 8.34 -6.73 -5.59
C HIS A 90 8.92 -6.81 -4.19
N ILE A 91 8.13 -6.48 -3.15
CA ILE A 91 8.57 -6.62 -1.76
C ILE A 91 8.66 -8.09 -1.38
N SER A 92 9.77 -8.47 -0.74
CA SER A 92 10.05 -9.84 -0.33
C SER A 92 8.99 -10.40 0.63
N ALA A 93 8.81 -11.73 0.59
CA ALA A 93 7.89 -12.42 1.51
C ALA A 93 8.26 -12.19 2.99
N TYR A 94 9.56 -12.07 3.29
CA TYR A 94 10.07 -11.74 4.61
C TYR A 94 9.59 -10.36 5.09
N ASN A 95 9.78 -9.32 4.26
CA ASN A 95 9.35 -7.96 4.58
C ASN A 95 7.83 -7.84 4.68
N ILE A 96 7.09 -8.57 3.84
CA ILE A 96 5.63 -8.66 3.95
C ILE A 96 5.22 -9.25 5.31
N LYS A 97 5.87 -10.35 5.75
CA LYS A 97 5.57 -10.96 7.05
C LYS A 97 5.81 -9.99 8.21
N ILE A 98 6.90 -9.22 8.17
CA ILE A 98 7.18 -8.19 9.17
C ILE A 98 6.12 -7.09 9.11
N ALA A 99 5.80 -6.57 7.93
CA ALA A 99 4.82 -5.52 7.75
C ALA A 99 3.44 -5.88 8.28
N LEU A 100 3.01 -7.14 8.16
CA LEU A 100 1.73 -7.60 8.70
C LEU A 100 1.68 -7.66 10.23
N LYS A 101 2.83 -7.75 10.91
CA LYS A 101 2.90 -7.71 12.39
C LYS A 101 2.61 -6.33 12.96
N GLU A 102 2.70 -5.29 12.14
CA GLU A 102 2.32 -3.93 12.52
C GLU A 102 0.82 -3.75 12.76
N ILE A 103 0.02 -4.75 12.38
CA ILE A 103 -1.43 -4.76 12.54
C ILE A 103 -1.76 -5.81 13.60
N SER A 104 -2.07 -5.33 14.82
CA SER A 104 -2.50 -6.20 15.91
C SER A 104 -3.80 -6.92 15.55
N ASP A 105 -3.99 -8.13 16.05
CA ASP A 105 -5.21 -8.90 15.76
C ASP A 105 -6.46 -8.28 16.39
N SER A 106 -6.29 -7.58 17.52
CA SER A 106 -7.35 -6.78 18.16
C SER A 106 -7.78 -5.61 17.27
N ASP A 107 -6.83 -4.81 16.77
CA ASP A 107 -7.14 -3.68 15.89
C ASP A 107 -7.72 -4.14 14.57
N TYR A 108 -7.19 -5.25 14.03
CA TYR A 108 -7.67 -5.85 12.80
C TYR A 108 -9.15 -6.22 12.91
N THR A 109 -9.51 -6.87 14.02
CA THR A 109 -10.86 -7.33 14.29
C THR A 109 -11.81 -6.15 14.55
N SER A 110 -11.43 -5.21 15.42
CA SER A 110 -12.27 -4.03 15.70
C SER A 110 -12.48 -3.17 14.45
N THR A 111 -11.45 -2.97 13.64
CA THR A 111 -11.53 -2.22 12.38
C THR A 111 -12.43 -2.91 11.37
N PHE A 112 -12.39 -4.25 11.29
CA PHE A 112 -13.26 -5.02 10.41
C PHE A 112 -14.73 -4.79 10.74
N TYR A 113 -15.13 -5.00 11.99
CA TYR A 113 -16.53 -4.88 12.41
C TYR A 113 -17.02 -3.43 12.28
N ALA A 114 -16.23 -2.45 12.73
CA ALA A 114 -16.58 -1.03 12.59
C ALA A 114 -16.75 -0.62 11.11
N LEU A 115 -15.92 -1.15 10.21
CA LEU A 115 -16.06 -0.90 8.78
C LEU A 115 -17.30 -1.60 8.20
N ALA A 116 -17.57 -2.84 8.61
CA ALA A 116 -18.71 -3.63 8.16
C ALA A 116 -20.03 -2.94 8.53
N GLU A 117 -20.21 -2.60 9.80
CA GLU A 117 -21.41 -1.91 10.30
C GLU A 117 -21.61 -0.56 9.60
N LYS A 118 -20.55 0.25 9.51
CA LYS A 118 -20.59 1.52 8.78
C LYS A 118 -20.97 1.33 7.31
N ARG A 119 -20.46 0.29 6.65
CA ARG A 119 -20.81 0.03 5.25
C ARG A 119 -22.25 -0.45 5.11
N TRP A 120 -22.72 -1.29 6.03
CA TRP A 120 -24.07 -1.82 6.00
C TRP A 120 -25.13 -0.74 6.18
N THR A 121 -24.89 0.16 7.15
CA THR A 121 -25.73 1.34 7.42
C THR A 121 -25.75 2.32 6.24
N GLN A 122 -24.63 2.53 5.55
CA GLN A 122 -24.59 3.33 4.32
C GLN A 122 -25.43 2.77 3.16
N LEU A 123 -25.77 1.48 3.20
CA LEU A 123 -26.57 0.82 2.16
C LEU A 123 -28.05 0.69 2.55
N THR A 124 -28.50 1.40 3.58
CA THR A 124 -29.91 1.41 4.05
C THR A 124 -30.92 1.86 3.00
N SER A 125 -30.50 2.71 2.04
CA SER A 125 -31.36 3.15 0.94
C SER A 125 -31.62 2.07 -0.13
N GLU A 126 -30.83 0.99 -0.15
CA GLU A 126 -31.02 -0.12 -1.10
C GLU A 126 -32.09 -1.08 -0.57
N LYS A 127 -33.30 -1.00 -1.15
CA LYS A 127 -34.45 -1.83 -0.77
C LYS A 127 -34.29 -3.29 -1.18
N ASN A 128 -33.55 -3.58 -2.25
CA ASN A 128 -33.35 -4.96 -2.69
C ASN A 128 -32.23 -5.61 -1.87
N LEU A 129 -32.60 -6.54 -0.99
CA LEU A 129 -31.67 -7.20 -0.08
C LEU A 129 -30.52 -7.90 -0.80
N GLN A 130 -30.77 -8.57 -1.94
CA GLN A 130 -29.72 -9.25 -2.69
C GLN A 130 -28.72 -8.26 -3.31
N LYS A 131 -29.21 -7.14 -3.84
CA LYS A 131 -28.34 -6.04 -4.32
C LYS A 131 -27.54 -5.41 -3.18
N LYS A 132 -28.16 -5.22 -2.01
CA LYS A 132 -27.49 -4.72 -0.79
C LYS A 132 -26.34 -5.63 -0.37
N LYS A 133 -26.59 -6.94 -0.27
CA LYS A 133 -25.59 -7.97 0.04
C LYS A 133 -24.43 -7.94 -0.94
N LYS A 134 -24.71 -7.94 -2.24
CA LYS A 134 -23.67 -7.87 -3.27
C LYS A 134 -22.80 -6.63 -3.13
N LYS A 135 -23.40 -5.44 -3.00
CA LYS A 135 -22.68 -4.16 -2.79
C LYS A 135 -21.82 -4.16 -1.52
N PHE A 136 -22.26 -4.84 -0.47
CA PHE A 136 -21.49 -4.99 0.77
C PHE A 136 -20.30 -5.93 0.56
N VAL A 137 -20.54 -7.13 0.05
CA VAL A 137 -19.49 -8.15 -0.17
C VAL A 137 -18.43 -7.64 -1.15
N ASP A 138 -18.84 -7.03 -2.26
CA ASP A 138 -17.91 -6.48 -3.26
C ASP A 138 -17.02 -5.39 -2.65
N TYR A 139 -17.59 -4.54 -1.79
CA TYR A 139 -16.84 -3.49 -1.09
C TYR A 139 -15.81 -4.06 -0.12
N MET A 140 -16.20 -5.01 0.72
CA MET A 140 -15.32 -5.62 1.72
C MET A 140 -14.22 -6.45 1.03
N ARG A 141 -14.58 -7.23 0.01
CA ARG A 141 -13.63 -8.00 -0.79
C ARG A 141 -12.65 -7.11 -1.55
N TYR A 142 -13.13 -6.00 -2.14
CA TYR A 142 -12.25 -5.02 -2.79
C TYR A 142 -11.20 -4.48 -1.83
N ARG A 143 -11.56 -4.28 -0.55
CA ARG A 143 -10.62 -3.85 0.49
C ARG A 143 -9.70 -4.96 1.01
N GLY A 144 -9.91 -6.21 0.61
CA GLY A 144 -9.02 -7.34 0.91
C GLY A 144 -9.30 -8.00 2.26
N TRP A 145 -10.55 -7.97 2.71
CA TRP A 145 -10.98 -8.73 3.89
C TRP A 145 -11.28 -10.18 3.51
N GLU A 146 -11.06 -11.10 4.45
CA GLU A 146 -11.20 -12.54 4.24
C GLU A 146 -12.65 -12.92 3.95
N SER A 147 -12.89 -13.73 2.93
CA SER A 147 -14.25 -14.13 2.52
C SER A 147 -15.07 -14.72 3.67
N GLN A 148 -14.45 -15.58 4.50
CA GLN A 148 -15.14 -16.20 5.62
C GLN A 148 -15.69 -15.14 6.59
N LYS A 149 -14.84 -14.25 7.08
CA LYS A 149 -15.24 -13.14 7.97
C LYS A 149 -16.36 -12.28 7.38
N ILE A 150 -16.31 -12.01 6.07
CA ILE A 150 -17.35 -11.23 5.38
C ILE A 150 -18.69 -11.94 5.44
N TRP A 151 -18.73 -13.26 5.25
CA TRP A 151 -19.97 -14.03 5.30
C TRP A 151 -20.50 -14.16 6.73
N ASP A 152 -19.62 -14.36 7.71
CA ASP A 152 -19.97 -14.44 9.13
C ASP A 152 -20.66 -13.14 9.58
N VAL A 153 -20.03 -11.98 9.39
CA VAL A 153 -20.62 -10.69 9.78
C VAL A 153 -21.89 -10.36 9.00
N LEU A 154 -22.01 -10.86 7.76
CA LEU A 154 -23.21 -10.64 6.95
C LEU A 154 -24.39 -11.44 7.50
N ALA A 155 -24.16 -12.60 8.12
CA ALA A 155 -25.19 -13.34 8.83
C ALA A 155 -25.65 -12.57 10.07
N ASP A 156 -24.70 -12.10 10.89
CA ASP A 156 -24.98 -11.32 12.11
C ASP A 156 -25.77 -10.03 11.82
N LEU A 157 -25.44 -9.31 10.74
CA LEU A 157 -26.11 -8.05 10.36
C LEU A 157 -27.53 -8.23 9.78
N GLN A 158 -27.97 -9.47 9.58
CA GLN A 158 -29.33 -9.80 9.12
C GLN A 158 -30.28 -10.17 10.26
N GLU A 159 -29.76 -10.50 11.45
CA GLU A 159 -30.54 -10.64 12.68
C GLU A 159 -30.96 -9.27 13.23
#